data_AF-A0A521YMK5-F1
#
_entry.id   AF-A0A521YMK5-F1
#
_cell.length_a   1.000
_cell.length_b   1.000
_cell.length_c   1.000
_cell.angle_alpha   90.00
_cell.angle_beta   90.00
_cell.angle_gamma   90.00
#
_symmetry.space_group_name_H-M   'P 1'
#
loop_
_entity.id
_entity.type
_entity.pdbx_description
1 polymer ?
#
loop_
_entity_poly.entity_id
_entity_poly.type
_entity_poly.pdbx_seq_one_letter_code
_entity_poly.pdbx_strand_id
1 'polypeptide(L)'
;MRQQRIWALAMGLLLQLGAALSFWSHYARLPELPLFTNGLFIGTLVLGLSALATARLLERAARAPQDERGWWREAEPGVLHYFLLAAGVVQLLAGFAAELHAAPWTIPDQEGRLVGLLLGWTLLAELLHRRLDWRAFSLPGRLTWVLATLLCFTPSGLLGLGLGGHGEQQAWMIFTAQGWLELAGVIGIGGWLMKRLDHALPGEDTPRGSTPAEHLLWLWTTLLQATAVAWLVAAVFIVRHQAWTPTAAVLPPALLGILLARRLGAGIWPASAHPRALDLGLLRPWLGLMLLWTLGVNLLADGSMQPLGYLPLLNPVDIGHALVALYALRLAHALHQRGERLDRQWTTAFAAAAFVWINSLLVRTLHHWAGTPTWTHGALGSSLVQTGLTILWTLIALVTMLYATRRAAPAMARVVWGAGAALLGLVVAKLLLVDMAGVGTLYRIVSFIGVGLLMLVIGYVSPLPPAAPAAGIPAREEEPA
;
A
#
# COMPACT_ATOMS: atom_id res chain seq x y z
N MET A 1 -13.71 -57.83 11.14
CA MET A 1 -13.12 -57.21 9.92
C MET A 1 -13.06 -55.68 9.95
N ARG A 2 -14.06 -54.93 10.43
CA ARG A 2 -14.03 -53.44 10.46
C ARG A 2 -12.90 -52.85 11.34
N GLN A 3 -12.70 -53.36 12.55
CA GLN A 3 -11.61 -52.90 13.45
C GLN A 3 -10.20 -53.16 12.90
N GLN A 4 -9.98 -54.26 12.18
CA GLN A 4 -8.65 -54.62 11.64
C GLN A 4 -8.16 -53.64 10.57
N ARG A 5 -9.07 -53.00 9.84
CA ARG A 5 -8.70 -52.08 8.78
C ARG A 5 -8.31 -50.68 9.32
N ILE A 6 -8.84 -50.23 10.47
CA ILE A 6 -8.43 -48.97 11.15
C ILE A 6 -6.97 -49.07 11.57
N TRP A 7 -6.62 -50.17 12.23
CA TRP A 7 -5.25 -50.42 12.68
C TRP A 7 -4.25 -50.46 11.52
N ALA A 8 -4.65 -50.98 10.36
CA ALA A 8 -3.78 -50.99 9.19
C ALA A 8 -3.45 -49.59 8.66
N LEU A 9 -4.41 -48.66 8.57
CA LEU A 9 -4.10 -47.28 8.18
C LEU A 9 -3.36 -46.54 9.28
N ALA A 10 -3.76 -46.70 10.54
CA ALA A 10 -3.06 -46.05 11.66
C ALA A 10 -1.59 -46.46 11.69
N MET A 11 -1.31 -47.76 11.50
CA MET A 11 0.04 -48.29 11.37
C MET A 11 0.74 -47.75 10.12
N GLY A 12 0.06 -47.70 8.96
CA GLY A 12 0.63 -47.14 7.74
C GLY A 12 1.02 -45.65 7.86
N LEU A 13 0.18 -44.84 8.50
CA LEU A 13 0.45 -43.43 8.78
C LEU A 13 1.58 -43.26 9.80
N LEU A 14 1.60 -44.08 10.86
CA LEU A 14 2.68 -44.09 11.85
C LEU A 14 4.01 -44.48 11.21
N LEU A 15 4.02 -45.49 10.33
CA LEU A 15 5.22 -45.88 9.58
C LEU A 15 5.70 -44.75 8.66
N GLN A 16 4.78 -44.07 7.98
CA GLN A 16 5.13 -42.95 7.10
C GLN A 16 5.69 -41.75 7.88
N LEU A 17 5.10 -41.43 9.03
CA LEU A 17 5.60 -40.40 9.94
C LEU A 17 6.95 -40.79 10.54
N GLY A 18 7.08 -42.04 11.01
CA GLY A 18 8.32 -42.57 11.56
C GLY A 18 9.46 -42.57 10.54
N ALA A 19 9.17 -42.93 9.29
CA ALA A 19 10.14 -42.86 8.19
C ALA A 19 10.58 -41.41 7.92
N ALA A 20 9.66 -40.45 7.89
CA ALA A 20 9.99 -39.04 7.68
C ALA A 20 10.83 -38.45 8.82
N LEU A 21 10.49 -38.75 10.08
CA LEU A 21 11.24 -38.31 11.27
C LEU A 21 12.62 -38.97 11.35
N SER A 22 12.69 -40.27 11.07
CA SER A 22 13.96 -41.02 11.03
C SER A 22 14.87 -40.50 9.92
N PHE A 23 14.31 -40.18 8.75
CA PHE A 23 15.06 -39.62 7.64
C PHE A 23 15.75 -38.31 8.01
N TRP A 24 15.01 -37.32 8.53
CA TRP A 24 15.60 -36.01 8.88
C TRP A 24 16.53 -36.05 10.10
N SER A 25 16.42 -37.05 10.96
CA SER A 25 17.35 -37.20 12.09
C SER A 25 18.69 -37.82 11.70
N HIS A 26 18.76 -38.54 10.58
CA HIS A 26 19.96 -39.28 10.17
C HIS A 26 20.59 -38.77 8.86
N TYR A 27 19.81 -38.13 7.98
CA TYR A 27 20.31 -37.61 6.72
C TYR A 27 20.56 -36.11 6.78
N ALA A 28 21.84 -35.73 6.70
CA ALA A 28 22.28 -34.36 6.46
C ALA A 28 22.80 -34.23 5.03
N ARG A 29 22.58 -33.07 4.41
CA ARG A 29 23.11 -32.81 3.07
C ARG A 29 24.60 -32.49 3.13
N LEU A 30 25.42 -33.36 2.54
CA LEU A 30 26.86 -33.12 2.41
C LEU A 30 27.16 -32.30 1.14
N PRO A 31 28.04 -31.27 1.20
CA PRO A 31 28.34 -30.40 0.06
C PRO A 31 28.94 -31.12 -1.16
N GLU A 32 29.66 -32.23 -0.94
CA GLU A 32 30.39 -32.95 -2.00
C GLU A 32 29.50 -33.86 -2.86
N LEU A 33 28.24 -34.03 -2.48
CA LEU A 33 27.31 -34.90 -3.20
C LEU A 33 26.78 -34.23 -4.47
N PRO A 34 26.57 -34.99 -5.56
CA PRO A 34 26.03 -34.46 -6.79
C PRO A 34 24.61 -33.88 -6.58
N LEU A 35 24.35 -32.75 -7.23
CA LEU A 35 23.04 -32.09 -7.18
C LEU A 35 21.96 -32.97 -7.81
N PHE A 36 20.80 -33.01 -7.17
CA PHE A 36 19.56 -33.69 -7.56
C PHE A 36 19.65 -35.22 -7.76
N THR A 37 20.78 -35.87 -7.48
CA THR A 37 20.96 -37.32 -7.67
C THR A 37 21.45 -38.05 -6.43
N ASN A 38 21.56 -37.37 -5.29
CA ASN A 38 21.98 -37.96 -4.02
C ASN A 38 20.81 -38.61 -3.25
N GLY A 39 21.16 -39.47 -2.29
CA GLY A 39 20.20 -40.20 -1.47
C GLY A 39 19.28 -39.31 -0.64
N LEU A 40 19.73 -38.12 -0.23
CA LEU A 40 18.86 -37.18 0.51
C LEU A 40 17.73 -36.69 -0.40
N PHE A 41 18.04 -36.19 -1.59
CA PHE A 41 17.01 -35.71 -2.51
C PHE A 41 16.06 -36.81 -2.96
N ILE A 42 16.60 -37.98 -3.34
CA ILE A 42 15.77 -39.14 -3.70
C ILE A 42 14.87 -39.56 -2.52
N GLY A 43 15.40 -39.57 -1.30
CA GLY A 43 14.63 -39.87 -0.09
C GLY A 43 13.49 -38.87 0.15
N THR A 44 13.77 -37.56 0.01
CA THR A 44 12.73 -36.52 0.11
C THR A 44 11.66 -36.64 -0.97
N LEU A 45 12.05 -36.97 -2.21
CA LEU A 45 11.11 -37.22 -3.31
C LEU A 45 10.19 -38.41 -3.01
N VAL A 46 10.76 -39.55 -2.61
CA VAL A 46 9.98 -40.77 -2.34
C VAL A 46 9.01 -40.54 -1.17
N LEU A 47 9.48 -39.96 -0.07
CA LEU A 47 8.65 -39.68 1.10
C LEU A 47 7.55 -38.64 0.78
N GLY A 48 7.90 -37.58 0.07
CA GLY A 48 6.98 -36.52 -0.31
C GLY A 48 5.90 -37.00 -1.28
N LEU A 49 6.29 -37.70 -2.36
CA LEU A 49 5.35 -38.27 -3.32
C LEU A 49 4.45 -39.34 -2.70
N SER A 50 4.99 -40.17 -1.79
CA SER A 50 4.19 -41.13 -1.03
C SER A 50 3.13 -40.41 -0.18
N ALA A 51 3.48 -39.32 0.50
CA ALA A 51 2.52 -38.55 1.30
C ALA A 51 1.44 -37.89 0.43
N LEU A 52 1.81 -37.36 -0.74
CA LEU A 52 0.86 -36.82 -1.70
C LEU A 52 -0.06 -37.92 -2.28
N ALA A 53 0.47 -39.11 -2.57
CA ALA A 53 -0.34 -40.23 -3.04
C ALA A 53 -1.38 -40.64 -1.98
N THR A 54 -0.97 -40.78 -0.72
CA THR A 54 -1.87 -41.08 0.39
C THR A 54 -2.91 -39.96 0.58
N ALA A 55 -2.50 -38.69 0.49
CA ALA A 55 -3.41 -37.56 0.54
C ALA A 55 -4.48 -37.64 -0.56
N ARG A 56 -4.11 -37.94 -1.81
CA ARG A 56 -5.07 -38.07 -2.92
C ARG A 56 -6.05 -39.22 -2.71
N LEU A 57 -5.59 -40.35 -2.17
CA LEU A 57 -6.46 -41.48 -1.84
C LEU A 57 -7.47 -41.11 -0.75
N LEU A 58 -7.02 -40.39 0.29
CA LEU A 58 -7.90 -39.91 1.37
C LEU A 58 -8.94 -38.91 0.86
N GLU A 59 -8.58 -38.02 -0.08
CA GLU A 59 -9.54 -37.08 -0.67
C GLU A 59 -10.64 -37.81 -1.45
N ARG A 60 -10.27 -38.81 -2.26
CA ARG A 60 -11.22 -39.62 -3.02
C ARG A 60 -12.14 -40.40 -2.08
N ALA A 61 -11.58 -40.99 -1.03
CA ALA A 61 -12.36 -41.68 0.00
C ALA A 61 -13.30 -40.72 0.76
N ALA A 62 -12.85 -39.50 1.06
CA ALA A 62 -13.65 -38.48 1.73
C ALA A 62 -14.79 -37.94 0.85
N ARG A 63 -14.70 -38.06 -0.49
CA ARG A 63 -15.76 -37.64 -1.43
C ARG A 63 -16.80 -38.72 -1.71
N ALA A 64 -16.53 -39.99 -1.41
CA ALA A 64 -17.47 -41.09 -1.64
C ALA A 64 -18.83 -40.85 -0.94
N PRO A 65 -19.96 -41.38 -1.44
CA PRO A 65 -21.28 -41.24 -0.81
C PRO A 65 -21.29 -41.65 0.67
N GLN A 66 -22.14 -40.99 1.48
CA GLN A 66 -22.17 -41.21 2.93
C GLN A 66 -22.40 -42.66 3.33
N ASP A 67 -23.12 -43.44 2.52
CA ASP A 67 -23.41 -44.86 2.77
C ASP A 67 -22.19 -45.78 2.53
N GLU A 68 -21.23 -45.34 1.71
CA GLU A 68 -19.98 -46.09 1.43
C GLU A 68 -18.85 -45.75 2.41
N ARG A 69 -18.93 -44.64 3.15
CA ARG A 69 -17.88 -44.18 4.08
C ARG A 69 -17.69 -45.09 5.30
N GLY A 70 -18.68 -45.93 5.60
CA GLY A 70 -18.60 -46.99 6.61
C GLY A 70 -17.94 -46.57 7.93
N TRP A 71 -16.85 -47.26 8.28
CA TRP A 71 -16.16 -47.23 9.58
C TRP A 71 -15.05 -46.15 9.68
N TRP A 72 -14.68 -45.48 8.59
CA TRP A 72 -13.67 -44.40 8.60
C TRP A 72 -14.26 -43.02 8.92
N ARG A 73 -15.58 -42.91 9.16
CA ARG A 73 -16.23 -41.63 9.52
C ARG A 73 -15.60 -40.98 10.75
N GLU A 74 -15.18 -41.77 11.73
CA GLU A 74 -14.57 -41.30 12.98
C GLU A 74 -13.14 -40.77 12.81
N ALA A 75 -12.47 -41.12 11.70
CA ALA A 75 -11.07 -40.77 11.46
C ALA A 75 -10.87 -39.40 10.76
N GLU A 76 -11.93 -38.60 10.63
CA GLU A 76 -11.95 -37.29 9.95
C GLU A 76 -11.03 -37.21 8.72
N PRO A 77 -11.32 -37.97 7.64
CA PRO A 77 -10.40 -38.16 6.50
C PRO A 77 -10.04 -36.85 5.79
N GLY A 78 -10.83 -35.79 5.96
CA GLY A 78 -10.51 -34.45 5.48
C GLY A 78 -9.30 -33.82 6.20
N VAL A 79 -9.22 -33.91 7.53
CA VAL A 79 -8.09 -33.35 8.29
C VAL A 79 -6.81 -34.10 7.95
N LEU A 80 -6.87 -35.44 7.92
CA LEU A 80 -5.74 -36.27 7.56
C LEU A 80 -5.28 -36.04 6.11
N HIS A 81 -6.22 -35.81 5.19
CA HIS A 81 -5.91 -35.40 3.82
C HIS A 81 -5.05 -34.13 3.79
N TYR A 82 -5.49 -33.05 4.46
CA TYR A 82 -4.75 -31.79 4.48
C TYR A 82 -3.41 -31.91 5.20
N PHE A 83 -3.33 -32.72 6.26
CA PHE A 83 -2.09 -33.00 6.96
C PHE A 83 -1.06 -33.69 6.04
N LEU A 84 -1.44 -34.77 5.35
CA LEU A 84 -0.53 -35.48 4.44
C LEU A 84 -0.21 -34.67 3.20
N LEU A 85 -1.14 -33.85 2.71
CA LEU A 85 -0.88 -32.89 1.64
C LEU A 85 0.22 -31.92 2.08
N ALA A 86 0.06 -31.28 3.25
CA ALA A 86 1.05 -30.36 3.78
C ALA A 86 2.40 -31.03 4.02
N ALA A 87 2.42 -32.20 4.67
CA ALA A 87 3.64 -32.96 4.94
C ALA A 87 4.35 -33.36 3.63
N GLY A 88 3.61 -33.82 2.62
CA GLY A 88 4.17 -34.18 1.32
C GLY A 88 4.78 -32.98 0.60
N VAL A 89 4.09 -31.84 0.58
CA VAL A 89 4.61 -30.61 -0.04
C VAL A 89 5.84 -30.09 0.70
N VAL A 90 5.79 -30.01 2.04
CA VAL A 90 6.93 -29.57 2.86
C VAL A 90 8.14 -30.47 2.64
N GLN A 91 7.94 -31.78 2.57
CA GLN A 91 9.03 -32.73 2.33
C GLN A 91 9.70 -32.49 0.97
N LEU A 92 8.90 -32.28 -0.09
CA LEU A 92 9.43 -32.00 -1.43
C LEU A 92 10.16 -30.66 -1.46
N LEU A 93 9.54 -29.60 -0.94
CA LEU A 93 10.15 -28.27 -0.89
C LEU A 93 11.45 -28.27 -0.08
N ALA A 94 11.52 -28.98 1.04
CA ALA A 94 12.72 -29.09 1.85
C ALA A 94 13.86 -29.81 1.10
N GLY A 95 13.54 -30.86 0.34
CA GLY A 95 14.50 -31.54 -0.53
C GLY A 95 15.10 -30.62 -1.59
N PHE A 96 14.23 -29.92 -2.34
CA PHE A 96 14.67 -28.93 -3.34
C PHE A 96 15.41 -27.73 -2.71
N ALA A 97 14.98 -27.26 -1.55
CA ALA A 97 15.65 -26.16 -0.86
C ALA A 97 17.07 -26.55 -0.41
N ALA A 98 17.25 -27.77 0.11
CA ALA A 98 18.57 -28.28 0.50
C ALA A 98 19.52 -28.38 -0.72
N GLU A 99 19.01 -28.87 -1.85
CA GLU A 99 19.73 -28.88 -3.14
C GLU A 99 20.16 -27.49 -3.58
N LEU A 100 19.21 -26.55 -3.60
CA LEU A 100 19.46 -25.18 -4.03
C LEU A 100 20.41 -24.44 -3.09
N HIS A 101 20.37 -24.72 -1.79
CA HIS A 101 21.28 -24.14 -0.81
C HIS A 101 22.73 -24.61 -1.00
N ALA A 102 22.91 -25.90 -1.32
CA ALA A 102 24.22 -26.49 -1.56
C ALA A 102 24.80 -26.18 -2.96
N ALA A 103 23.97 -25.70 -3.89
CA ALA A 103 24.43 -25.43 -5.25
C ALA A 103 25.50 -24.32 -5.28
N PRO A 104 26.60 -24.49 -6.04
CA PRO A 104 27.73 -23.55 -6.08
C PRO A 104 27.44 -22.30 -6.92
N TRP A 105 26.17 -22.02 -7.21
CA TRP A 105 25.75 -20.90 -8.04
C TRP A 105 25.80 -19.59 -7.25
N THR A 106 26.34 -18.55 -7.88
CA THR A 106 26.43 -17.19 -7.35
C THR A 106 25.22 -16.34 -7.71
N ILE A 107 24.51 -16.69 -8.79
CA ILE A 107 23.34 -15.97 -9.29
C ILE A 107 22.26 -16.99 -9.69
N PRO A 108 21.03 -16.90 -9.15
CA PRO A 108 20.60 -16.01 -8.06
C PRO A 108 21.29 -16.33 -6.73
N ASP A 109 21.19 -15.42 -5.76
CA ASP A 109 21.67 -15.65 -4.39
C ASP A 109 20.81 -16.72 -3.69
N GLN A 110 21.09 -16.99 -2.41
CA GLN A 110 20.34 -18.04 -1.68
C GLN A 110 18.84 -17.73 -1.60
N GLU A 111 18.48 -16.46 -1.37
CA GLU A 111 17.09 -16.06 -1.22
C GLU A 111 16.35 -16.08 -2.56
N GLY A 112 16.95 -15.58 -3.63
CA GLY A 112 16.36 -15.66 -4.97
C GLY A 112 16.15 -17.07 -5.47
N ARG A 113 17.02 -18.01 -5.10
CA ARG A 113 16.80 -19.44 -5.37
C ARG A 113 15.58 -19.99 -4.63
N LEU A 114 15.37 -19.61 -3.37
CA LEU A 114 14.21 -20.01 -2.59
C LEU A 114 12.92 -19.39 -3.12
N VAL A 115 12.93 -18.10 -3.46
CA VAL A 115 11.78 -17.43 -4.10
C VAL A 115 11.46 -18.10 -5.43
N GLY A 116 12.47 -18.37 -6.26
CA GLY A 116 12.32 -19.09 -7.52
C GLY A 116 11.71 -20.48 -7.35
N LEU A 117 12.14 -21.24 -6.33
CA LEU A 117 11.55 -22.54 -5.99
C LEU A 117 10.07 -22.43 -5.61
N LEU A 118 9.72 -21.48 -4.75
CA LEU A 118 8.34 -21.28 -4.28
C LEU A 118 7.42 -20.81 -5.40
N LEU A 119 7.90 -19.94 -6.29
CA LEU A 119 7.17 -19.50 -7.48
C LEU A 119 7.02 -20.65 -8.49
N GLY A 120 8.08 -21.42 -8.72
CA GLY A 120 8.02 -22.64 -9.54
C GLY A 120 7.03 -23.65 -9.00
N TRP A 121 7.00 -23.85 -7.68
CA TRP A 121 6.00 -24.69 -7.00
C TRP A 121 4.59 -24.13 -7.17
N THR A 122 4.41 -22.83 -7.05
CA THR A 122 3.11 -22.17 -7.29
C THR A 122 2.58 -22.52 -8.67
N LEU A 123 3.39 -22.35 -9.72
CA LEU A 123 3.00 -22.68 -11.09
C LEU A 123 2.74 -24.19 -11.28
N LEU A 124 3.60 -25.04 -10.71
CA LEU A 124 3.46 -26.49 -10.78
C LEU A 124 2.17 -26.96 -10.10
N ALA A 125 1.89 -26.47 -8.90
CA ALA A 125 0.68 -26.78 -8.15
C ALA A 125 -0.57 -26.38 -8.95
N GLU A 126 -0.52 -25.22 -9.58
CA GLU A 126 -1.65 -24.65 -10.32
C GLU A 126 -1.88 -25.34 -11.67
N LEU A 127 -0.83 -25.92 -12.27
CA LEU A 127 -0.89 -26.84 -13.41
C LEU A 127 -1.40 -28.23 -13.02
N LEU A 128 -0.85 -28.83 -11.96
CA LEU A 128 -1.17 -30.18 -11.52
C LEU A 128 -2.57 -30.28 -10.95
N HIS A 129 -3.05 -29.25 -10.24
CA HIS A 129 -4.43 -29.17 -9.79
C HIS A 129 -5.41 -29.38 -10.96
N ARG A 130 -5.17 -28.72 -12.10
CA ARG A 130 -5.99 -28.85 -13.32
C ARG A 130 -5.87 -30.22 -13.97
N ARG A 131 -4.64 -30.73 -14.10
CA ARG A 131 -4.36 -32.02 -14.76
C ARG A 131 -4.89 -33.21 -13.97
N LEU A 132 -4.88 -33.14 -12.65
CA LEU A 132 -5.23 -34.26 -11.76
C LEU A 132 -6.64 -34.17 -11.20
N ASP A 133 -7.39 -33.10 -11.51
CA ASP A 133 -8.67 -32.75 -10.87
C ASP A 133 -8.60 -32.86 -9.33
N TRP A 134 -7.51 -32.32 -8.78
CA TRP A 134 -7.21 -32.32 -7.34
C TRP A 134 -7.33 -30.91 -6.79
N ARG A 135 -8.54 -30.55 -6.35
CA ARG A 135 -8.93 -29.19 -5.92
C ARG A 135 -8.10 -28.63 -4.78
N ALA A 136 -7.86 -29.44 -3.75
CA ALA A 136 -7.06 -29.04 -2.60
C ALA A 136 -5.59 -28.74 -2.95
N PHE A 137 -5.10 -29.20 -4.10
CA PHE A 137 -3.71 -28.99 -4.53
C PHE A 137 -3.41 -27.53 -4.94
N SER A 138 -4.43 -26.70 -5.16
CA SER A 138 -4.26 -25.25 -5.35
C SER A 138 -3.84 -24.52 -4.07
N LEU A 139 -4.19 -25.04 -2.88
CA LEU A 139 -3.86 -24.41 -1.59
C LEU A 139 -2.35 -24.33 -1.34
N PRO A 140 -1.57 -25.42 -1.50
CA PRO A 140 -0.11 -25.33 -1.45
C PRO A 140 0.48 -24.28 -2.38
N GLY A 141 -0.04 -24.16 -3.61
CA GLY A 141 0.45 -23.16 -4.57
C GLY A 141 0.21 -21.73 -4.11
N ARG A 142 -0.98 -21.45 -3.57
CA ARG A 142 -1.31 -20.13 -2.99
C ARG A 142 -0.41 -19.81 -1.80
N LEU A 143 -0.19 -20.78 -0.90
CA LEU A 143 0.68 -20.62 0.27
C LEU A 143 2.13 -20.38 -0.12
N THR A 144 2.66 -21.10 -1.11
CA THR A 144 4.04 -20.87 -1.58
C THR A 144 4.20 -19.50 -2.23
N TRP A 145 3.19 -18.99 -2.93
CA TRP A 145 3.23 -17.62 -3.43
C TRP A 145 3.22 -16.58 -2.31
N VAL A 146 2.41 -16.79 -1.26
CA VAL A 146 2.43 -15.92 -0.06
C VAL A 146 3.80 -15.94 0.59
N LEU A 147 4.40 -17.12 0.78
CA LEU A 147 5.74 -17.26 1.35
C LEU A 147 6.81 -16.60 0.47
N ALA A 148 6.75 -16.78 -0.85
CA ALA A 148 7.65 -16.11 -1.80
C ALA A 148 7.52 -14.59 -1.69
N THR A 149 6.30 -14.09 -1.56
CA THR A 149 6.01 -12.66 -1.38
C THR A 149 6.62 -12.13 -0.09
N LEU A 150 6.49 -12.86 1.02
CA LEU A 150 7.08 -12.49 2.31
C LEU A 150 8.61 -12.49 2.28
N LEU A 151 9.22 -13.45 1.57
CA LEU A 151 10.67 -13.49 1.39
C LEU A 151 11.21 -12.31 0.58
N CYS A 152 10.43 -11.70 -0.33
CA CYS A 152 10.87 -10.48 -1.03
C CYS A 152 10.99 -9.23 -0.12
N PHE A 153 10.58 -9.30 1.16
CA PHE A 153 10.73 -8.21 2.14
C PHE A 153 11.96 -8.38 3.06
N THR A 154 12.78 -9.40 2.85
CA THR A 154 14.04 -9.58 3.59
C THR A 154 15.06 -8.48 3.24
N PRO A 155 16.11 -8.28 4.07
CA PRO A 155 17.14 -7.25 3.85
C PRO A 155 17.85 -7.31 2.48
N SER A 156 17.95 -8.50 1.89
CA SER A 156 18.52 -8.76 0.57
C SER A 156 17.57 -8.40 -0.58
N GLY A 157 16.26 -8.38 -0.33
CA GLY A 157 15.26 -7.91 -1.28
C GLY A 157 15.36 -6.40 -1.53
N LEU A 158 14.85 -5.93 -2.68
CA LEU A 158 14.90 -4.51 -3.10
C LEU A 158 14.35 -3.54 -2.04
N LEU A 159 13.30 -3.94 -1.33
CA LEU A 159 12.74 -3.15 -0.23
C LEU A 159 13.63 -3.14 1.02
N GLY A 160 14.23 -4.29 1.35
CA GLY A 160 15.22 -4.40 2.43
C GLY A 160 16.46 -3.54 2.17
N LEU A 161 16.94 -3.50 0.93
CA LEU A 161 18.03 -2.62 0.48
C LEU A 161 17.66 -1.14 0.64
N GLY A 162 16.40 -0.77 0.35
CA GLY A 162 15.90 0.59 0.53
C GLY A 162 15.81 1.02 2.01
N LEU A 163 15.41 0.13 2.91
CA LEU A 163 15.25 0.42 4.34
C LEU A 163 16.55 0.29 5.15
N GLY A 164 17.49 -0.55 4.71
CA GLY A 164 18.70 -0.92 5.48
C GLY A 164 19.73 0.20 5.64
N GLY A 165 19.53 1.37 5.06
CA GLY A 165 20.41 2.54 5.23
C GLY A 165 21.85 2.34 4.73
N HIS A 166 22.11 1.25 4.00
CA HIS A 166 23.46 0.88 3.61
C HIS A 166 24.00 1.73 2.45
N GLY A 167 25.33 1.84 2.35
CA GLY A 167 26.05 2.78 1.48
C GLY A 167 25.86 2.57 -0.04
N GLU A 168 26.41 3.47 -0.85
CA GLU A 168 26.30 3.48 -2.33
C GLU A 168 26.53 2.09 -2.97
N GLN A 169 27.47 1.29 -2.46
CA GLN A 169 27.78 -0.05 -2.97
C GLN A 169 26.58 -1.03 -2.96
N GLN A 170 25.68 -0.95 -1.97
CA GLN A 170 24.49 -1.81 -1.92
C GLN A 170 23.35 -1.26 -2.79
N ALA A 171 23.32 0.04 -3.04
CA ALA A 171 22.36 0.61 -3.98
C ALA A 171 22.68 0.25 -5.45
N TRP A 172 23.95 -0.05 -5.77
CA TRP A 172 24.32 -0.65 -7.06
C TRP A 172 23.79 -2.08 -7.26
N MET A 173 23.35 -2.78 -6.20
CA MET A 173 22.67 -4.09 -6.33
C MET A 173 21.31 -3.97 -7.04
N ILE A 174 20.73 -2.77 -7.19
CA ILE A 174 19.60 -2.57 -8.11
C ILE A 174 19.97 -2.97 -9.53
N PHE A 175 21.21 -2.81 -9.97
CA PHE A 175 21.60 -3.14 -11.34
C PHE A 175 21.98 -4.60 -11.52
N THR A 176 21.96 -5.42 -10.45
CA THR A 176 22.10 -6.87 -10.59
C THR A 176 20.73 -7.47 -10.93
N ALA A 177 20.71 -8.45 -11.84
CA ALA A 177 19.47 -9.11 -12.25
C ALA A 177 18.74 -9.88 -11.12
N GLN A 178 19.37 -9.99 -9.95
CA GLN A 178 18.97 -10.85 -8.83
C GLN A 178 17.59 -10.44 -8.26
N GLY A 179 17.45 -9.20 -7.77
CA GLY A 179 16.18 -8.76 -7.16
C GLY A 179 15.04 -8.50 -8.16
N TRP A 180 15.34 -8.25 -9.43
CA TRP A 180 14.33 -7.96 -10.45
C TRP A 180 13.55 -9.19 -10.90
N LEU A 181 14.22 -10.34 -11.03
CA LEU A 181 13.55 -11.58 -11.43
C LEU A 181 12.58 -12.06 -10.35
N GLU A 182 12.97 -11.96 -9.08
CA GLU A 182 12.11 -12.25 -7.95
C GLU A 182 10.90 -11.31 -7.91
N LEU A 183 11.14 -10.00 -8.02
CA LEU A 183 10.10 -8.99 -8.01
C LEU A 183 9.10 -9.20 -9.16
N ALA A 184 9.62 -9.37 -10.37
CA ALA A 184 8.80 -9.62 -11.57
C ALA A 184 8.05 -10.95 -11.45
N GLY A 185 8.69 -11.97 -10.86
CA GLY A 185 8.10 -13.27 -10.59
C GLY A 185 6.93 -13.17 -9.59
N VAL A 186 7.14 -12.56 -8.42
CA VAL A 186 6.12 -12.43 -7.38
C VAL A 186 4.93 -11.59 -7.85
N ILE A 187 5.18 -10.43 -8.48
CA ILE A 187 4.12 -9.55 -8.98
C ILE A 187 3.41 -10.18 -10.18
N GLY A 188 4.16 -10.74 -11.13
CA GLY A 188 3.63 -11.32 -12.37
C GLY A 188 2.83 -12.61 -12.12
N ILE A 189 3.41 -13.57 -11.40
CA ILE A 189 2.75 -14.83 -11.04
C ILE A 189 1.62 -14.56 -10.06
N GLY A 190 1.78 -13.63 -9.12
CA GLY A 190 0.70 -13.20 -8.21
C GLY A 190 -0.48 -12.60 -8.96
N GLY A 191 -0.23 -11.67 -9.89
CA GLY A 191 -1.28 -11.07 -10.71
C GLY A 191 -1.98 -12.09 -11.62
N TRP A 192 -1.21 -13.02 -12.21
CA TRP A 192 -1.77 -14.12 -12.99
C TRP A 192 -2.64 -15.05 -12.12
N LEU A 193 -2.16 -15.43 -10.93
CA LEU A 193 -2.86 -16.29 -9.99
C LEU A 193 -4.16 -15.65 -9.52
N MET A 194 -4.11 -14.38 -9.10
CA MET A 194 -5.31 -13.63 -8.69
C MET A 194 -6.31 -13.51 -9.83
N LYS A 195 -5.86 -13.12 -11.03
CA LYS A 195 -6.71 -13.02 -12.22
C LYS A 195 -7.36 -14.37 -12.55
N ARG A 196 -6.60 -15.47 -12.45
CA ARG A 196 -7.12 -16.82 -12.68
C ARG A 196 -8.20 -17.17 -11.64
N LEU A 197 -7.93 -16.92 -10.36
CA LEU A 197 -8.86 -17.25 -9.26
C LEU A 197 -10.14 -16.42 -9.32
N ASP A 198 -10.09 -15.18 -9.83
CA ASP A 198 -11.25 -14.30 -9.97
C ASP A 198 -12.11 -14.59 -11.21
N HIS A 199 -11.48 -15.07 -12.28
CA HIS A 199 -12.14 -15.37 -13.55
C HIS A 199 -12.48 -16.86 -13.74
N ALA A 200 -12.28 -17.70 -12.72
CA ALA A 200 -12.76 -19.08 -12.75
C ALA A 200 -14.30 -19.10 -12.85
N LEU A 201 -14.84 -19.93 -13.76
CA LEU A 201 -16.27 -19.95 -14.06
C LEU A 201 -17.08 -20.40 -12.83
N PRO A 202 -18.27 -19.82 -12.55
CA PRO A 202 -19.19 -20.34 -11.55
C PRO A 202 -19.62 -21.76 -11.95
N GLY A 203 -19.07 -22.78 -11.27
CA GLY A 203 -19.29 -24.20 -11.59
C GLY A 203 -17.99 -24.99 -11.86
N GLU A 204 -16.87 -24.31 -12.15
CA GLU A 204 -15.55 -24.88 -11.86
C GLU A 204 -15.36 -24.80 -10.34
N ASP A 205 -15.70 -25.88 -9.63
CA ASP A 205 -15.55 -26.05 -8.18
C ASP A 205 -14.07 -25.91 -7.73
N THR A 206 -13.51 -24.73 -7.88
CA THR A 206 -12.28 -24.30 -7.24
C THR A 206 -12.63 -23.87 -5.82
N PRO A 207 -11.82 -24.24 -4.81
CA PRO A 207 -12.10 -23.88 -3.44
C PRO A 207 -11.87 -22.37 -3.26
N ARG A 208 -12.94 -21.60 -3.47
CA ARG A 208 -13.08 -20.16 -3.28
C ARG A 208 -12.23 -19.34 -4.26
N GLY A 209 -12.83 -18.28 -4.83
CA GLY A 209 -12.09 -17.25 -5.56
C GLY A 209 -10.98 -16.64 -4.70
N SER A 210 -10.21 -15.71 -5.27
CA SER A 210 -9.17 -15.04 -4.51
C SER A 210 -9.74 -14.44 -3.21
N THR A 211 -8.97 -14.44 -2.14
CA THR A 211 -9.39 -13.79 -0.90
C THR A 211 -9.03 -12.30 -0.95
N PRO A 212 -9.77 -11.44 -0.22
CA PRO A 212 -9.40 -10.04 -0.04
C PRO A 212 -7.96 -9.87 0.46
N ALA A 213 -7.50 -10.74 1.35
CA ALA A 213 -6.16 -10.68 1.92
C ALA A 213 -5.06 -10.96 0.88
N GLU A 214 -5.24 -11.94 0.00
CA GLU A 214 -4.28 -12.22 -1.08
C GLU A 214 -4.22 -11.08 -2.10
N HIS A 215 -5.38 -10.51 -2.46
CA HIS A 215 -5.44 -9.34 -3.33
C HIS A 215 -4.72 -8.13 -2.73
N LEU A 216 -4.97 -7.87 -1.45
CA LEU A 216 -4.32 -6.80 -0.72
C LEU A 216 -2.82 -7.04 -0.62
N LEU A 217 -2.38 -8.26 -0.29
CA LEU A 217 -0.96 -8.63 -0.25
C LEU A 217 -0.29 -8.33 -1.59
N TRP A 218 -0.87 -8.79 -2.71
CA TRP A 218 -0.31 -8.56 -4.04
C TRP A 218 -0.18 -7.06 -4.37
N LEU A 219 -1.24 -6.29 -4.12
CA LEU A 219 -1.25 -4.85 -4.43
C LEU A 219 -0.35 -4.05 -3.48
N TRP A 220 -0.33 -4.37 -2.19
CA TRP A 220 0.59 -3.76 -1.23
C TRP A 220 2.03 -4.03 -1.59
N THR A 221 2.38 -5.28 -1.89
CA THR A 221 3.74 -5.65 -2.34
C THR A 221 4.11 -4.88 -3.60
N THR A 222 3.22 -4.80 -4.59
CA THR A 222 3.46 -4.05 -5.83
C THR A 222 3.74 -2.58 -5.55
N LEU A 223 2.93 -1.94 -4.71
CA LEU A 223 3.07 -0.52 -4.35
C LEU A 223 4.33 -0.24 -3.54
N LEU A 224 4.62 -1.06 -2.53
CA LEU A 224 5.78 -0.91 -1.66
C LEU A 224 7.08 -1.10 -2.44
N GLN A 225 7.16 -2.13 -3.28
CA GLN A 225 8.34 -2.39 -4.10
C GLN A 225 8.53 -1.29 -5.16
N ALA A 226 7.47 -0.84 -5.82
CA ALA A 226 7.56 0.28 -6.76
C ALA A 226 8.05 1.57 -6.07
N THR A 227 7.56 1.83 -4.85
CA THR A 227 8.00 2.97 -4.02
C THR A 227 9.47 2.84 -3.64
N ALA A 228 9.89 1.67 -3.16
CA ALA A 228 11.27 1.41 -2.77
C ALA A 228 12.23 1.57 -3.95
N VAL A 229 11.90 1.02 -5.11
CA VAL A 229 12.67 1.16 -6.35
C VAL A 229 12.77 2.62 -6.76
N ALA A 230 11.67 3.37 -6.80
CA ALA A 230 11.69 4.77 -7.20
C ALA A 230 12.53 5.64 -6.25
N TRP A 231 12.38 5.42 -4.94
CA TRP A 231 13.19 6.11 -3.93
C TRP A 231 14.67 5.76 -4.07
N LEU A 232 15.00 4.47 -4.22
CA LEU A 232 16.39 4.01 -4.27
C LEU A 232 17.09 4.48 -5.54
N VAL A 233 16.42 4.43 -6.71
CA VAL A 233 16.92 5.02 -7.96
C VAL A 233 17.20 6.51 -7.76
N ALA A 234 16.28 7.26 -7.17
CA ALA A 234 16.50 8.67 -6.91
C ALA A 234 17.61 8.91 -5.87
N ALA A 235 17.73 8.07 -4.84
CA ALA A 235 18.78 8.21 -3.84
C ALA A 235 20.20 7.93 -4.38
N VAL A 236 20.32 7.15 -5.46
CA VAL A 236 21.58 6.85 -6.14
C VAL A 236 21.96 7.96 -7.13
N PHE A 237 21.03 8.36 -7.98
CA PHE A 237 21.32 9.29 -9.08
C PHE A 237 21.16 10.76 -8.70
N ILE A 238 20.48 11.05 -7.60
CA ILE A 238 20.18 12.40 -7.14
C ILE A 238 20.75 12.54 -5.73
N VAL A 239 21.47 13.63 -5.48
CA VAL A 239 22.07 13.93 -4.18
C VAL A 239 21.00 13.84 -3.09
N ARG A 240 21.28 13.05 -2.03
CA ARG A 240 20.39 12.59 -0.93
C ARG A 240 19.58 13.67 -0.19
N HIS A 241 19.81 14.95 -0.47
CA HIS A 241 19.21 16.11 0.20
C HIS A 241 18.38 17.01 -0.74
N GLN A 242 18.23 16.65 -2.01
CA GLN A 242 17.39 17.40 -2.93
C GLN A 242 15.93 16.93 -2.85
N ALA A 243 15.02 17.84 -3.18
CA ALA A 243 13.58 17.60 -3.15
C ALA A 243 13.10 16.46 -4.07
N TRP A 244 13.91 16.08 -5.06
CA TRP A 244 13.62 15.00 -5.99
C TRP A 244 13.57 13.61 -5.33
N THR A 245 14.47 13.31 -4.40
CA THR A 245 14.53 12.00 -3.73
C THR A 245 13.27 11.68 -2.91
N PRO A 246 12.79 12.54 -2.00
CA PRO A 246 11.53 12.28 -1.30
C PRO A 246 10.32 12.31 -2.23
N THR A 247 10.37 13.08 -3.34
CA THR A 247 9.30 13.11 -4.35
C THR A 247 9.23 11.82 -5.15
N ALA A 248 10.37 11.18 -5.44
CA ALA A 248 10.38 9.91 -6.16
C ALA A 248 9.62 8.81 -5.41
N ALA A 249 9.66 8.82 -4.06
CA ALA A 249 8.90 7.87 -3.24
C ALA A 249 7.37 8.06 -3.37
N VAL A 250 6.88 9.28 -3.60
CA VAL A 250 5.43 9.54 -3.68
C VAL A 250 4.85 9.24 -5.07
N LEU A 251 5.70 9.20 -6.10
CA LEU A 251 5.26 9.07 -7.49
C LEU A 251 4.58 7.71 -7.79
N PRO A 252 5.18 6.54 -7.51
CA PRO A 252 4.52 5.25 -7.75
C PRO A 252 3.18 5.09 -7.04
N PRO A 253 3.05 5.37 -5.71
CA PRO A 253 1.77 5.20 -5.04
C PRO A 253 0.71 6.18 -5.52
N ALA A 254 1.08 7.40 -5.93
CA ALA A 254 0.13 8.33 -6.53
C ALA A 254 -0.41 7.80 -7.86
N LEU A 255 0.47 7.40 -8.78
CA LEU A 255 0.10 6.96 -10.12
C LEU A 255 -0.69 5.66 -10.11
N LEU A 256 -0.24 4.67 -9.33
CA LEU A 256 -0.93 3.41 -9.15
C LEU A 256 -2.26 3.60 -8.41
N GLY A 257 -2.30 4.47 -7.38
CA GLY A 257 -3.55 4.86 -6.70
C GLY A 257 -4.56 5.49 -7.66
N ILE A 258 -4.11 6.43 -8.52
CA ILE A 258 -4.94 7.04 -9.57
C ILE A 258 -5.48 5.97 -10.52
N LEU A 259 -4.61 5.04 -10.98
CA LEU A 259 -5.00 3.97 -11.88
C LEU A 259 -6.04 3.05 -11.23
N LEU A 260 -5.80 2.61 -10.00
CA LEU A 260 -6.69 1.72 -9.26
C LEU A 260 -8.01 2.40 -8.91
N ALA A 261 -8.02 3.68 -8.55
CA ALA A 261 -9.24 4.47 -8.36
C ALA A 261 -10.07 4.55 -9.66
N ARG A 262 -9.44 4.80 -10.81
CA ARG A 262 -10.14 4.77 -12.12
C ARG A 262 -10.74 3.39 -12.40
N ARG A 263 -9.98 2.33 -12.17
CA ARG A 263 -10.43 0.94 -12.38
C ARG A 263 -11.57 0.58 -11.43
N LEU A 264 -11.55 1.07 -10.19
CA LEU A 264 -12.59 0.87 -9.19
C LEU A 264 -13.92 1.51 -9.59
N GLY A 265 -13.88 2.75 -10.08
CA GLY A 265 -15.08 3.44 -10.61
C GLY A 265 -15.64 2.75 -11.84
N ALA A 266 -14.76 2.33 -12.75
CA ALA A 266 -15.15 1.64 -13.98
C ALA A 266 -15.53 0.15 -13.80
N GLY A 267 -15.36 -0.43 -12.60
CA GLY A 267 -15.64 -1.84 -12.36
C GLY A 267 -14.72 -2.79 -13.14
N ILE A 268 -13.45 -2.42 -13.33
CA ILE A 268 -12.48 -3.20 -14.12
C ILE A 268 -11.48 -3.91 -13.18
N TRP A 269 -11.11 -5.15 -13.50
CA TRP A 269 -10.05 -5.89 -12.81
C TRP A 269 -8.72 -5.09 -12.78
N PRO A 270 -7.93 -5.12 -11.68
CA PRO A 270 -8.12 -5.90 -10.45
C PRO A 270 -9.09 -5.28 -9.44
N ALA A 271 -9.58 -4.05 -9.68
CA ALA A 271 -10.38 -3.33 -8.71
C ALA A 271 -11.81 -3.83 -8.54
N SER A 272 -12.32 -4.59 -9.52
CA SER A 272 -13.65 -5.19 -9.47
C SER A 272 -13.75 -6.44 -8.59
N ALA A 273 -12.63 -7.13 -8.31
CA ALA A 273 -12.63 -8.40 -7.59
C ALA A 273 -13.09 -8.23 -6.13
N HIS A 274 -12.47 -7.30 -5.41
CA HIS A 274 -12.78 -7.00 -4.00
C HIS A 274 -12.85 -5.49 -3.75
N PRO A 275 -13.87 -4.78 -4.27
CA PRO A 275 -13.88 -3.32 -4.30
C PRO A 275 -13.84 -2.67 -2.92
N ARG A 276 -14.55 -3.23 -1.93
CA ARG A 276 -14.52 -2.74 -0.53
C ARG A 276 -13.16 -2.96 0.12
N ALA A 277 -12.55 -4.13 -0.11
CA ALA A 277 -11.23 -4.43 0.43
C ALA A 277 -10.15 -3.54 -0.21
N LEU A 278 -10.23 -3.31 -1.52
CA LEU A 278 -9.34 -2.39 -2.21
C LEU A 278 -9.44 -0.96 -1.64
N ASP A 279 -10.65 -0.43 -1.48
CA ASP A 279 -10.85 0.92 -0.96
C ASP A 279 -10.35 1.08 0.48
N LEU A 280 -10.86 0.26 1.40
CA LEU A 280 -10.57 0.38 2.83
C LEU A 280 -9.20 -0.18 3.22
N GLY A 281 -8.72 -1.21 2.52
CA GLY A 281 -7.49 -1.92 2.82
C GLY A 281 -6.26 -1.41 2.07
N LEU A 282 -6.43 -0.66 0.98
CA LEU A 282 -5.31 -0.14 0.19
C LEU A 282 -5.44 1.35 -0.12
N LEU A 283 -6.51 1.78 -0.80
CA LEU A 283 -6.56 3.13 -1.38
C LEU A 283 -6.57 4.23 -0.31
N ARG A 284 -7.49 4.15 0.66
CA ARG A 284 -7.55 5.13 1.76
C ARG A 284 -6.32 5.06 2.67
N PRO A 285 -5.83 3.88 3.12
CA PRO A 285 -4.58 3.80 3.87
C PRO A 285 -3.38 4.44 3.16
N TRP A 286 -3.20 4.16 1.86
CA TRP A 286 -2.11 4.78 1.08
C TRP A 286 -2.27 6.29 0.96
N LEU A 287 -3.49 6.77 0.73
CA LEU A 287 -3.76 8.20 0.70
C LEU A 287 -3.42 8.86 2.04
N GLY A 288 -3.69 8.17 3.15
CA GLY A 288 -3.28 8.59 4.50
C GLY A 288 -1.77 8.67 4.65
N LEU A 289 -1.03 7.66 4.20
CA LEU A 289 0.44 7.68 4.19
C LEU A 289 1.00 8.84 3.36
N MET A 290 0.37 9.15 2.22
CA MET A 290 0.77 10.28 1.37
C MET A 290 0.45 11.65 2.00
N LEU A 291 -0.59 11.74 2.83
CA LEU A 291 -0.84 12.92 3.66
C LEU A 291 0.23 13.05 4.75
N LEU A 292 0.67 11.97 5.38
CA LEU A 292 1.79 12.00 6.32
C LEU A 292 3.09 12.42 5.62
N TRP A 293 3.35 11.90 4.41
CA TRP A 293 4.46 12.33 3.58
C TRP A 293 4.37 13.83 3.26
N THR A 294 3.18 14.34 2.93
CA THR A 294 2.92 15.77 2.68
C THR A 294 3.33 16.62 3.89
N LEU A 295 2.97 16.19 5.10
CA LEU A 295 3.37 16.90 6.32
C LEU A 295 4.89 16.86 6.54
N GLY A 296 5.51 15.69 6.40
CA GLY A 296 6.94 15.52 6.61
C GLY A 296 7.79 16.30 5.60
N VAL A 297 7.46 16.20 4.31
CA VAL A 297 8.26 16.79 3.24
C VAL A 297 8.24 18.32 3.27
N ASN A 298 7.10 18.94 3.64
CA ASN A 298 6.99 20.39 3.74
C ASN A 298 7.82 20.97 4.90
N LEU A 299 8.06 20.19 5.95
CA LEU A 299 8.86 20.62 7.11
C LEU A 299 10.35 20.36 6.91
N LEU A 300 10.70 19.27 6.21
CA LEU A 300 12.07 18.76 6.14
C LEU A 300 12.78 19.07 4.83
N ALA A 301 12.07 19.20 3.71
CA ALA A 301 12.67 19.44 2.40
C ALA A 301 12.66 20.91 2.01
N ASP A 302 13.78 21.38 1.47
CA ASP A 302 13.96 22.76 0.98
C ASP A 302 13.34 22.99 -0.41
N GLY A 303 12.82 21.95 -1.07
CA GLY A 303 12.25 22.04 -2.42
C GLY A 303 13.26 22.41 -3.51
N SER A 304 14.56 22.24 -3.26
CA SER A 304 15.61 22.48 -4.24
C SER A 304 15.37 21.69 -5.52
N MET A 305 15.50 22.37 -6.66
CA MET A 305 15.31 21.80 -8.00
C MET A 305 16.63 21.46 -8.71
N GLN A 306 17.79 21.60 -8.04
CA GLN A 306 19.08 21.50 -8.69
C GLN A 306 19.17 20.25 -9.59
N PRO A 307 19.74 20.37 -10.81
CA PRO A 307 20.43 21.54 -11.37
C PRO A 307 19.50 22.64 -11.94
N LEU A 308 18.18 22.44 -11.94
CA LEU A 308 17.23 23.43 -12.45
C LEU A 308 17.06 24.60 -11.46
N GLY A 309 16.74 25.79 -11.99
CA GLY A 309 16.43 26.97 -11.18
C GLY A 309 15.08 26.85 -10.47
N TYR A 310 14.99 27.34 -9.23
CA TYR A 310 13.78 27.21 -8.43
C TYR A 310 12.60 27.99 -9.02
N LEU A 311 11.49 27.27 -9.27
CA LEU A 311 10.20 27.86 -9.64
C LEU A 311 9.11 27.44 -8.62
N PRO A 312 8.40 28.40 -8.01
CA PRO A 312 7.23 28.09 -7.18
C PRO A 312 6.22 27.24 -7.95
N LEU A 313 5.52 26.33 -7.25
CA LEU A 313 4.51 25.41 -7.80
C LEU A 313 4.99 24.33 -8.76
N LEU A 314 6.17 24.45 -9.37
CA LEU A 314 6.74 23.42 -10.25
C LEU A 314 7.88 22.62 -9.61
N ASN A 315 8.23 22.89 -8.34
CA ASN A 315 9.27 22.12 -7.66
C ASN A 315 8.80 20.68 -7.43
N PRO A 316 9.73 19.72 -7.24
CA PRO A 316 9.41 18.31 -7.13
C PRO A 316 8.34 18.03 -6.07
N VAL A 317 8.47 18.69 -4.92
CA VAL A 317 7.54 18.54 -3.81
C VAL A 317 6.13 19.02 -4.18
N ASP A 318 6.01 20.16 -4.87
CA ASP A 318 4.72 20.69 -5.31
C ASP A 318 4.07 19.81 -6.40
N ILE A 319 4.88 19.26 -7.31
CA ILE A 319 4.42 18.22 -8.26
C ILE A 319 3.90 17.00 -7.49
N GLY A 320 4.61 16.58 -6.44
CA GLY A 320 4.17 15.52 -5.53
C GLY A 320 2.81 15.82 -4.91
N HIS A 321 2.60 17.02 -4.36
CA HIS A 321 1.31 17.45 -3.82
C HIS A 321 0.20 17.46 -4.88
N ALA A 322 0.49 17.92 -6.09
CA ALA A 322 -0.47 17.90 -7.20
C ALA A 322 -0.90 16.46 -7.53
N LEU A 323 0.03 15.50 -7.51
CA LEU A 323 -0.26 14.08 -7.71
C LEU A 323 -1.08 13.49 -6.56
N VAL A 324 -0.77 13.82 -5.31
CA VAL A 324 -1.57 13.43 -4.13
C VAL A 324 -3.00 13.96 -4.24
N ALA A 325 -3.16 15.23 -4.62
CA ALA A 325 -4.46 15.87 -4.80
C ALA A 325 -5.24 15.21 -5.96
N LEU A 326 -4.57 14.95 -7.09
CA LEU A 326 -5.19 14.24 -8.22
C LEU A 326 -5.63 12.82 -7.82
N TYR A 327 -4.82 12.12 -7.03
CA TYR A 327 -5.19 10.81 -6.49
C TYR A 327 -6.44 10.91 -5.61
N ALA A 328 -6.48 11.85 -4.65
CA ALA A 328 -7.64 12.08 -3.81
C ALA A 328 -8.91 12.39 -4.60
N LEU A 329 -8.80 13.24 -5.63
CA LEU A 329 -9.92 13.59 -6.51
C LEU A 329 -10.42 12.38 -7.31
N ARG A 330 -9.51 11.54 -7.82
CA ARG A 330 -9.86 10.33 -8.56
C ARG A 330 -10.50 9.29 -7.65
N LEU A 331 -10.03 9.15 -6.42
CA LEU A 331 -10.67 8.28 -5.42
C LEU A 331 -12.07 8.78 -5.06
N ALA A 332 -12.21 10.08 -4.75
CA ALA A 332 -13.50 10.68 -4.46
C ALA A 332 -14.51 10.51 -5.61
N HIS A 333 -14.05 10.68 -6.85
CA HIS A 333 -14.87 10.45 -8.03
C HIS A 333 -15.28 8.98 -8.20
N ALA A 334 -14.35 8.05 -7.99
CA ALA A 334 -14.63 6.61 -8.05
C ALA A 334 -15.65 6.17 -6.99
N LEU A 335 -15.52 6.69 -5.76
CA LEU A 335 -16.50 6.43 -4.70
C LEU A 335 -17.86 7.04 -5.03
N HIS A 336 -17.88 8.26 -5.57
CA HIS A 336 -19.13 8.91 -5.97
C HIS A 336 -19.90 8.14 -7.04
N GLN A 337 -19.21 7.61 -8.06
CA GLN A 337 -19.83 6.72 -9.07
C GLN A 337 -20.48 5.47 -8.46
N ARG A 338 -20.02 5.07 -7.27
CA ARG A 338 -20.51 3.89 -6.53
C ARG A 338 -21.54 4.25 -5.46
N GLY A 339 -21.99 5.51 -5.40
CA GLY A 339 -22.92 6.00 -4.37
C GLY A 339 -22.27 6.21 -2.99
N GLU A 340 -20.95 6.11 -2.90
CA GLU A 340 -20.17 6.29 -1.67
C GLU A 340 -19.48 7.67 -1.68
N ARG A 341 -19.00 8.14 -0.52
CA ARG A 341 -18.28 9.41 -0.39
C ARG A 341 -17.14 9.27 0.60
N LEU A 342 -16.11 10.11 0.44
CA LEU A 342 -15.10 10.28 1.49
C LEU A 342 -15.73 10.98 2.69
N ASP A 343 -15.38 10.50 3.88
CA ASP A 343 -15.87 11.06 5.13
C ASP A 343 -15.37 12.50 5.33
N ARG A 344 -16.09 13.26 6.17
CA ARG A 344 -15.72 14.64 6.51
C ARG A 344 -14.28 14.77 7.05
N GLN A 345 -13.79 13.74 7.75
CA GLN A 345 -12.44 13.67 8.29
C GLN A 345 -11.36 13.78 7.20
N TRP A 346 -11.58 13.17 6.03
CA TRP A 346 -10.69 13.31 4.88
C TRP A 346 -10.68 14.73 4.35
N THR A 347 -11.86 15.35 4.24
CA THR A 347 -11.97 16.75 3.79
C THR A 347 -11.20 17.69 4.72
N THR A 348 -11.29 17.49 6.03
CA THR A 348 -10.52 18.28 7.01
C THR A 348 -9.03 17.99 6.94
N ALA A 349 -8.63 16.73 6.74
CA ALA A 349 -7.22 16.36 6.60
C ALA A 349 -6.59 16.99 5.35
N PHE A 350 -7.30 17.00 4.21
CA PHE A 350 -6.86 17.67 2.99
C PHE A 350 -6.78 19.19 3.17
N ALA A 351 -7.74 19.81 3.85
CA ALA A 351 -7.69 21.24 4.14
C ALA A 351 -6.48 21.60 5.02
N ALA A 352 -6.21 20.80 6.06
CA ALA A 352 -5.04 20.98 6.92
C ALA A 352 -3.72 20.78 6.15
N ALA A 353 -3.62 19.72 5.34
CA ALA A 353 -2.45 19.46 4.50
C ALA A 353 -2.22 20.58 3.47
N ALA A 354 -3.29 21.07 2.84
CA ALA A 354 -3.22 22.21 1.92
C ALA A 354 -2.75 23.49 2.63
N PHE A 355 -3.22 23.75 3.85
CA PHE A 355 -2.75 24.88 4.65
C PHE A 355 -1.25 24.77 4.94
N VAL A 356 -0.77 23.61 5.41
CA VAL A 356 0.67 23.36 5.66
C VAL A 356 1.49 23.53 4.38
N TRP A 357 1.00 22.99 3.27
CA TRP A 357 1.66 23.09 1.97
C TRP A 357 1.78 24.55 1.51
N ILE A 358 0.69 25.33 1.53
CA ILE A 358 0.69 26.73 1.07
C ILE A 358 1.63 27.60 1.93
N ASN A 359 1.64 27.39 3.24
CA ASN A 359 2.59 28.06 4.14
C ASN A 359 4.04 27.71 3.80
N SER A 360 4.31 26.43 3.56
CA SER A 360 5.66 25.95 3.24
C SER A 360 6.10 26.34 1.84
N LEU A 361 5.18 26.46 0.88
CA LEU A 361 5.43 27.03 -0.44
C LEU A 361 5.93 28.48 -0.33
N LEU A 362 5.29 29.31 0.49
CA LEU A 362 5.73 30.69 0.72
C LEU A 362 7.13 30.73 1.32
N VAL A 363 7.37 30.01 2.43
CA VAL A 363 8.68 30.00 3.10
C VAL A 363 9.78 29.55 2.15
N ARG A 364 9.51 28.53 1.35
CA ARG A 364 10.45 27.98 0.38
C ARG A 364 10.71 28.92 -0.79
N THR A 365 9.67 29.62 -1.26
CA THR A 365 9.83 30.66 -2.28
C THR A 365 10.71 31.80 -1.76
N LEU A 366 10.47 32.27 -0.55
CA LEU A 366 11.29 33.32 0.08
C LEU A 366 12.72 32.83 0.35
N HIS A 367 12.91 31.55 0.69
CA HIS A 367 14.24 30.97 0.86
C HIS A 367 15.05 31.03 -0.43
N HIS A 368 14.48 30.54 -1.54
CA HIS A 368 15.19 30.47 -2.82
C HIS A 368 15.33 31.83 -3.51
N TRP A 369 14.37 32.75 -3.36
CA TRP A 369 14.39 34.04 -4.06
C TRP A 369 14.92 35.20 -3.22
N ALA A 370 14.80 35.15 -1.89
CA ALA A 370 15.19 36.22 -0.98
C ALA A 370 16.20 35.78 0.09
N GLY A 371 16.69 34.52 0.04
CA GLY A 371 17.71 34.02 0.96
C GLY A 371 17.26 33.88 2.41
N THR A 372 15.95 33.83 2.68
CA THR A 372 15.45 33.68 4.06
C THR A 372 15.71 32.28 4.60
N PRO A 373 15.79 32.06 5.93
CA PRO A 373 15.96 30.72 6.48
C PRO A 373 14.78 29.77 6.16
N THR A 374 15.05 28.46 6.12
CA THR A 374 14.02 27.42 6.02
C THR A 374 13.35 27.17 7.38
N TRP A 375 12.27 26.39 7.42
CA TRP A 375 11.55 26.05 8.66
C TRP A 375 12.48 25.55 9.77
N THR A 376 13.39 24.62 9.44
CA THR A 376 14.34 24.00 10.36
C THR A 376 15.46 24.94 10.81
N HIS A 377 15.63 26.08 10.15
CA HIS A 377 16.69 27.06 10.40
C HIS A 377 16.14 28.40 10.91
N GLY A 378 14.94 28.39 11.48
CA GLY A 378 14.38 29.58 12.14
C GLY A 378 13.68 30.56 11.20
N ALA A 379 12.96 30.08 10.18
CA ALA A 379 12.15 30.92 9.28
C ALA A 379 11.27 31.94 10.01
N LEU A 380 10.72 31.57 11.18
CA LEU A 380 9.88 32.45 12.01
C LEU A 380 10.63 33.65 12.62
N GLY A 381 11.96 33.63 12.67
CA GLY A 381 12.77 34.78 13.07
C GLY A 381 12.89 35.86 11.99
N SER A 382 12.54 35.55 10.73
CA SER A 382 12.62 36.51 9.63
C SER A 382 11.39 37.41 9.58
N SER A 383 11.61 38.73 9.64
CA SER A 383 10.54 39.74 9.47
C SER A 383 9.84 39.63 8.11
N LEU A 384 10.57 39.27 7.04
CA LEU A 384 10.00 39.07 5.72
C LEU A 384 9.06 37.85 5.68
N VAL A 385 9.48 36.74 6.28
CA VAL A 385 8.64 35.52 6.39
C VAL A 385 7.40 35.81 7.23
N GLN A 386 7.56 36.45 8.39
CA GLN A 386 6.45 36.81 9.28
C GLN A 386 5.39 37.67 8.57
N THR A 387 5.84 38.68 7.82
CA THR A 387 4.95 39.57 7.06
C THR A 387 4.27 38.83 5.91
N GLY A 388 5.03 38.01 5.18
CA GLY A 388 4.49 37.18 4.11
C GLY A 388 3.42 36.22 4.61
N LEU A 389 3.64 35.56 5.76
CA LEU A 389 2.67 34.67 6.39
C LEU A 389 1.40 35.44 6.81
N THR A 390 1.53 36.64 7.37
CA THR A 390 0.38 37.48 7.72
C THR A 390 -0.48 37.77 6.49
N ILE A 391 0.12 38.29 5.41
CA ILE A 391 -0.59 38.62 4.16
C ILE A 391 -1.22 37.36 3.55
N LEU A 392 -0.46 36.25 3.52
CA LEU A 392 -0.93 34.98 3.00
C LEU A 392 -2.16 34.48 3.75
N TRP A 393 -2.16 34.53 5.09
CA TRP A 393 -3.29 34.07 5.90
C TRP A 393 -4.53 34.94 5.69
N THR A 394 -4.37 36.26 5.54
CA THR A 394 -5.49 37.13 5.18
C THR A 394 -6.04 36.81 3.80
N LEU A 395 -5.18 36.51 2.83
CA LEU A 395 -5.61 36.08 1.50
C LEU A 395 -6.34 34.73 1.53
N ILE A 396 -5.83 33.76 2.30
CA ILE A 396 -6.51 32.47 2.52
C ILE A 396 -7.88 32.69 3.16
N ALA A 397 -7.99 33.57 4.17
CA ALA A 397 -9.26 33.92 4.79
C ALA A 397 -10.24 34.51 3.77
N LEU A 398 -9.79 35.48 2.96
CA LEU A 398 -10.59 36.08 1.88
C LEU A 398 -11.08 35.02 0.90
N VAL A 399 -10.20 34.19 0.36
CA VAL A 399 -10.55 33.13 -0.62
C VAL A 399 -11.52 32.13 0.00
N THR A 400 -11.30 31.73 1.25
CA THR A 400 -12.16 30.77 1.97
C THR A 400 -13.56 31.32 2.17
N MET A 401 -13.69 32.57 2.63
CA MET A 401 -14.99 33.22 2.81
C MET A 401 -15.70 33.48 1.46
N LEU A 402 -14.95 33.86 0.42
CA LEU A 402 -15.48 34.05 -0.94
C LEU A 402 -16.00 32.74 -1.53
N TYR A 403 -15.27 31.64 -1.34
CA TYR A 403 -15.72 30.32 -1.75
C TYR A 403 -16.98 29.91 -0.99
N ALA A 404 -17.03 30.18 0.31
CA ALA A 404 -18.19 29.89 1.15
C ALA A 404 -19.47 30.60 0.71
N THR A 405 -19.35 31.86 0.25
CA THR A 405 -20.49 32.67 -0.21
C THR A 405 -20.91 32.36 -1.64
N ARG A 406 -19.97 32.01 -2.53
CA ARG A 406 -20.25 31.87 -3.97
C ARG A 406 -20.43 30.45 -4.49
N ARG A 407 -19.80 29.45 -3.85
CA ARG A 407 -19.69 28.09 -4.42
C ARG A 407 -19.92 26.96 -3.44
N ALA A 408 -19.80 27.19 -2.13
CA ALA A 408 -20.03 26.14 -1.15
C ALA A 408 -21.50 25.73 -1.11
N ALA A 409 -21.74 24.43 -0.93
CA ALA A 409 -23.08 23.91 -0.69
C ALA A 409 -23.70 24.57 0.55
N PRO A 410 -25.02 24.83 0.58
CA PRO A 410 -25.69 25.54 1.67
C PRO A 410 -25.40 24.94 3.06
N ALA A 411 -25.30 23.62 3.15
CA ALA A 411 -24.99 22.89 4.37
C ALA A 411 -23.56 23.17 4.92
N MET A 412 -22.60 23.52 4.06
CA MET A 412 -21.20 23.73 4.43
C MET A 412 -20.80 25.21 4.41
N ALA A 413 -21.57 26.08 3.77
CA ALA A 413 -21.26 27.50 3.59
C ALA A 413 -20.93 28.21 4.92
N ARG A 414 -21.76 28.04 5.96
CA ARG A 414 -21.50 28.66 7.27
C ARG A 414 -20.25 28.12 7.97
N VAL A 415 -19.97 26.82 7.84
CA VAL A 415 -18.77 26.20 8.44
C VAL A 415 -17.50 26.72 7.76
N VAL A 416 -17.49 26.78 6.42
CA VAL A 416 -16.34 27.25 5.66
C VAL A 416 -16.13 28.76 5.86
N TRP A 417 -17.19 29.56 5.85
CA TRP A 417 -17.11 31.00 6.13
C TRP A 417 -16.58 31.24 7.55
N GLY A 418 -17.10 30.50 8.54
CA GLY A 418 -16.64 30.58 9.93
C GLY A 418 -15.16 30.22 10.10
N ALA A 419 -14.65 29.24 9.36
CA ALA A 419 -13.22 28.92 9.34
C ALA A 419 -12.37 30.08 8.81
N GLY A 420 -12.82 30.74 7.73
CA GLY A 420 -12.20 31.97 7.23
C GLY A 420 -12.22 33.10 8.26
N ALA A 421 -13.34 33.28 8.98
CA ALA A 421 -13.48 34.30 10.02
C ALA A 421 -12.55 34.05 11.21
N ALA A 422 -12.45 32.79 11.65
CA ALA A 422 -11.51 32.40 12.70
C ALA A 422 -10.06 32.67 12.28
N LEU A 423 -9.67 32.33 11.05
CA LEU A 423 -8.32 32.62 10.53
C LEU A 423 -8.06 34.13 10.47
N LEU A 424 -9.04 34.93 10.05
CA LEU A 424 -8.91 36.38 10.02
C LEU A 424 -8.74 36.96 11.44
N GLY A 425 -9.52 36.48 12.41
CA GLY A 425 -9.37 36.86 13.82
C GLY A 425 -7.99 36.51 14.38
N LEU A 426 -7.45 35.34 14.02
CA LEU A 426 -6.09 34.94 14.37
C LEU A 426 -5.05 35.88 13.77
N VAL A 427 -5.22 36.31 12.52
CA VAL A 427 -4.34 37.30 11.88
C VAL A 427 -4.36 38.64 12.62
N VAL A 428 -5.54 39.13 13.00
CA VAL A 428 -5.67 40.37 13.80
C VAL A 428 -4.92 40.22 15.13
N ALA A 429 -5.11 39.11 15.83
CA ALA A 429 -4.39 38.85 17.07
C ALA A 429 -2.86 38.80 16.84
N LYS A 430 -2.39 38.15 15.77
CA LYS A 430 -0.97 38.12 15.40
C LYS A 430 -0.41 39.51 15.14
N LEU A 431 -1.12 40.37 14.40
CA LEU A 431 -0.70 41.73 14.12
C LEU A 431 -0.44 42.53 15.40
N LEU A 432 -1.35 42.39 16.38
CA LEU A 432 -1.28 43.11 17.65
C LEU A 432 -0.22 42.57 18.60
N LEU A 433 -0.08 41.24 18.68
CA LEU A 433 0.77 40.58 19.68
C LEU A 433 2.21 40.36 19.19
N VAL A 434 2.38 40.03 17.91
CA VAL A 434 3.67 39.64 17.33
C VAL A 434 4.25 40.76 16.47
N ASP A 435 3.47 41.28 15.52
CA ASP A 435 4.01 42.22 14.52
C ASP A 435 4.26 43.63 15.11
N MET A 436 3.57 44.00 16.20
CA MET A 436 3.83 45.23 16.97
C MET A 436 5.14 45.22 17.77
N ALA A 437 5.63 44.05 18.19
CA ALA A 437 6.78 43.93 19.08
C ALA A 437 8.04 43.38 18.38
N GLY A 438 7.89 42.42 17.47
CA GLY A 438 9.00 41.60 16.95
C GLY A 438 9.36 41.81 15.48
N VAL A 439 8.62 42.62 14.73
CA VAL A 439 8.84 42.84 13.28
C VAL A 439 9.36 44.25 13.02
N GLY A 440 10.33 44.37 12.12
CA GLY A 440 10.94 45.65 11.72
C GLY A 440 9.92 46.66 11.19
N THR A 441 10.17 47.96 11.41
CA THR A 441 9.21 49.05 11.17
C THR A 441 8.61 49.05 9.76
N LEU A 442 9.43 48.85 8.72
CA LEU A 442 8.97 48.80 7.33
C LEU A 442 7.98 47.63 7.10
N TYR A 443 8.37 46.43 7.52
CA TYR A 443 7.57 45.22 7.37
C TYR A 443 6.23 45.30 8.11
N ARG A 444 6.24 45.93 9.29
CA ARG A 444 5.04 46.23 10.06
C ARG A 444 4.07 47.13 9.30
N ILE A 445 4.55 48.22 8.70
CA ILE A 445 3.72 49.13 7.90
C ILE A 445 3.09 48.38 6.72
N VAL A 446 3.88 47.60 5.99
CA VAL A 446 3.41 46.80 4.85
C VAL A 446 2.36 45.78 5.29
N SER A 447 2.58 45.10 6.42
CA SER A 447 1.64 44.14 7.01
C SER A 447 0.30 44.82 7.33
N PHE A 448 0.29 45.95 8.03
CA PHE A 448 -0.93 46.66 8.39
C PHE A 448 -1.71 47.17 7.18
N ILE A 449 -1.03 47.77 6.20
CA ILE A 449 -1.69 48.26 4.98
C ILE A 449 -2.26 47.10 4.16
N GLY A 450 -1.47 46.04 3.94
CA GLY A 450 -1.88 44.89 3.16
C GLY A 450 -3.08 44.17 3.78
N VAL A 451 -3.03 43.90 5.09
CA VAL A 451 -4.13 43.27 5.81
C VAL A 451 -5.35 44.17 5.87
N GLY A 452 -5.19 45.46 6.16
CA GLY A 452 -6.29 46.42 6.23
C GLY A 452 -7.05 46.54 4.90
N LEU A 453 -6.33 46.58 3.78
CA LEU A 453 -6.96 46.59 2.45
C LEU A 453 -7.72 45.29 2.17
N LEU A 454 -7.14 44.13 2.47
CA LEU A 454 -7.81 42.84 2.30
C LEU A 454 -9.06 42.73 3.19
N MET A 455 -9.03 43.23 4.42
CA MET A 455 -10.19 43.27 5.31
C MET A 455 -11.33 44.11 4.75
N LEU A 456 -11.01 45.25 4.14
CA LEU A 456 -12.02 46.08 3.46
C LEU A 456 -12.69 45.30 2.31
N VAL A 457 -11.90 44.58 1.52
CA VAL A 457 -12.42 43.71 0.43
C VAL A 457 -13.29 42.58 0.99
N ILE A 458 -12.86 41.92 2.07
CA ILE A 458 -13.64 40.87 2.73
C ILE A 458 -15.01 41.41 3.16
N GLY A 459 -15.03 42.56 3.84
CA GLY A 459 -16.26 43.19 4.34
C GLY A 459 -17.23 43.56 3.22
N TYR A 460 -16.73 43.93 2.05
CA TYR A 460 -17.55 44.25 0.88
C TYR A 460 -18.07 43.00 0.15
N VAL A 461 -17.22 41.98 -0.05
CA VAL A 461 -17.52 40.88 -0.99
C VAL A 461 -18.15 39.65 -0.32
N SER A 462 -18.01 39.48 1.00
CA SER A 462 -18.33 38.21 1.65
C SER A 462 -19.30 38.29 2.84
N PRO A 463 -20.59 38.61 2.61
CA PRO A 463 -21.61 38.61 3.66
C PRO A 463 -21.81 37.22 4.29
N LEU A 464 -22.30 37.18 5.53
CA LEU A 464 -22.56 35.93 6.23
C LEU A 464 -23.62 35.09 5.50
N PRO A 465 -23.36 33.80 5.17
CA PRO A 465 -24.35 32.95 4.52
C PRO A 465 -25.61 32.74 5.38
N PRO A 466 -26.82 32.74 4.79
CA PRO A 466 -28.07 32.58 5.52
C PRO A 466 -28.18 31.22 6.24
N ALA A 467 -28.98 31.18 7.29
CA ALA A 467 -29.23 29.92 7.99
C ALA A 467 -30.04 28.95 7.12
N ALA A 468 -29.74 27.64 7.22
CA ALA A 468 -30.52 26.62 6.54
C ALA A 468 -31.99 26.73 6.98
N PRO A 469 -32.98 26.62 6.07
CA PRO A 469 -34.38 26.71 6.44
C PRO A 469 -34.67 25.65 7.51
N ALA A 470 -35.21 26.07 8.65
CA ALA A 470 -35.77 25.14 9.62
C ALA A 470 -36.85 24.32 8.91
N ALA A 471 -36.78 22.99 9.01
CA ALA A 471 -37.79 22.11 8.44
C ALA A 471 -39.17 22.47 9.04
N GLY A 472 -40.04 23.01 8.19
CA GLY A 472 -41.50 23.09 8.31
C GLY A 472 -42.10 23.45 9.67
N ILE A 473 -42.48 24.71 9.86
CA ILE A 473 -43.74 24.98 10.55
C ILE A 473 -44.81 24.93 9.46
N PRO A 474 -45.77 23.97 9.47
CA PRO A 474 -46.85 23.99 8.51
C PRO A 474 -47.63 25.29 8.71
N ALA A 475 -47.81 26.04 7.62
CA ALA A 475 -48.65 27.22 7.60
C ALA A 475 -50.04 26.80 8.11
N ARG A 476 -50.54 27.50 9.13
CA ARG A 476 -51.94 27.38 9.55
C ARG A 476 -52.79 27.74 8.34
N GLU A 477 -53.60 26.79 7.88
CA GLU A 477 -54.71 27.05 6.97
C GLU A 477 -55.59 28.11 7.63
N GLU A 478 -55.74 29.26 6.95
CA GLU A 478 -56.75 30.24 7.29
C GLU A 478 -58.12 29.64 6.94
N GLU A 479 -58.90 29.36 7.97
CA GLU A 479 -60.29 28.94 7.86
C GLU A 479 -61.14 30.17 7.48
N PRO A 480 -61.99 30.12 6.43
CA PRO A 480 -62.79 31.26 6.02
C PRO A 480 -64.04 31.37 6.91
N ALA A 481 -64.33 32.59 7.38
CA ALA A 481 -65.63 32.98 7.92
C ALA A 481 -66.12 34.25 7.24
#